data_AF-A0A7V2MGB5-F1
#
_entry.id   AF-A0A7V2MGB5-F1
#
_cell.length_a   1.000
_cell.length_b   1.000
_cell.length_c   1.000
_cell.angle_alpha   90.00
_cell.angle_beta   90.00
_cell.angle_gamma   90.00
#
_symmetry.space_group_name_H-M   'P 1'
#
loop_
_entity.id
_entity.type
_entity.pdbx_description
1 polymer ?
#
loop_
_entity_poly.entity_id
_entity_poly.type
_entity_poly.pdbx_seq_one_letter_code
_entity_poly.pdbx_strand_id
1 'polypeptide(L)'
;MTPETLRIYLAHAIKPGTPPATQVRIEMHGQIRLGRWWPFKAYEVLRRSGDFVWAATVKVYGLPIRGEDRLENGSASMNWRLFGLFPVVSASGPDVTRSAQGRAAGELVAWLPSAIEGAGEPIAAMIAQARLTLNPEGRLRSLVLRRWGRPAGEKQHAELDFGIFAGEERTFGGYTIPTRIRAGWHFGSPRFEREGEFFQATVDRAVYR
;
A
#
# COMPACT_ATOMS: atom_id res chain seq x y z
N MET A 1 -13.79 0.58 -10.74
CA MET A 1 -14.65 1.00 -9.61
C MET A 1 -15.87 1.72 -10.14
N THR A 2 -17.08 1.39 -9.68
CA THR A 2 -18.28 2.17 -10.06
C THR A 2 -18.40 3.41 -9.18
N PRO A 3 -19.06 4.48 -9.67
CA PRO A 3 -19.33 5.67 -8.85
C PRO A 3 -20.09 5.35 -7.55
N GLU A 4 -21.02 4.40 -7.61
CA GLU A 4 -21.81 4.00 -6.45
C GLU A 4 -20.96 3.28 -5.38
N THR A 5 -20.09 2.35 -5.79
CA THR A 5 -19.16 1.70 -4.86
C THR A 5 -18.22 2.72 -4.21
N LEU A 6 -17.72 3.68 -4.99
CA LEU A 6 -16.87 4.75 -4.45
C LEU A 6 -17.63 5.60 -3.44
N ARG A 7 -18.87 6.00 -3.75
CA ARG A 7 -19.72 6.81 -2.86
C ARG A 7 -19.98 6.11 -1.53
N ILE A 8 -20.36 4.82 -1.56
CA ILE A 8 -20.58 4.01 -0.35
C ILE A 8 -19.28 3.92 0.46
N TYR A 9 -18.15 3.64 -0.19
CA TYR A 9 -16.86 3.54 0.47
C TYR A 9 -16.46 4.86 1.15
N LEU A 10 -16.53 5.99 0.43
CA LEU A 10 -16.15 7.30 0.96
C LEU A 10 -17.06 7.74 2.10
N ALA A 11 -18.37 7.46 2.03
CA ALA A 11 -19.31 7.77 3.10
C ALA A 11 -19.01 7.01 4.41
N HIS A 12 -18.49 5.78 4.31
CA HIS A 12 -17.99 5.01 5.47
C HIS A 12 -16.62 5.51 5.94
N ALA A 13 -15.71 5.74 5.00
CA ALA A 13 -14.29 6.02 5.30
C ALA A 13 -14.05 7.45 5.80
N ILE A 14 -14.94 8.41 5.50
CA ILE A 14 -14.77 9.83 5.85
C ILE A 14 -15.97 10.29 6.66
N LYS A 15 -15.76 10.63 7.93
CA LYS A 15 -16.79 11.22 8.79
C LYS A 15 -17.28 12.54 8.16
N PRO A 16 -18.61 12.80 8.10
CA PRO A 16 -19.14 14.08 7.63
C PRO A 16 -18.51 15.28 8.36
N GLY A 17 -18.18 16.33 7.60
CA GLY A 17 -17.52 17.54 8.12
C GLY A 17 -16.00 17.43 8.27
N THR A 18 -15.39 16.28 7.98
CA THR A 18 -13.91 16.15 7.98
C THR A 18 -13.32 16.91 6.78
N PRO A 19 -12.42 17.88 6.99
CA PRO A 19 -11.74 18.57 5.89
C PRO A 19 -10.92 17.60 5.04
N PRO A 20 -10.93 17.71 3.69
CA PRO A 20 -10.14 16.81 2.84
C PRO A 20 -8.63 16.89 3.12
N ALA A 21 -8.06 15.81 3.62
CA ALA A 21 -6.63 15.66 3.82
C ALA A 21 -5.91 15.53 2.49
N THR A 22 -4.74 16.15 2.43
CA THR A 22 -3.78 16.11 1.33
C THR A 22 -2.61 15.17 1.63
N GLN A 23 -2.46 14.75 2.88
CA GLN A 23 -1.42 13.83 3.31
C GLN A 23 -1.88 12.99 4.50
N VAL A 24 -1.36 11.76 4.60
CA VAL A 24 -1.38 10.96 5.83
C VAL A 24 0.03 10.52 6.19
N ARG A 25 0.33 10.54 7.49
CA ARG A 25 1.54 9.96 8.09
C ARG A 25 1.15 8.75 8.90
N ILE A 26 1.77 7.62 8.63
CA ILE A 26 1.40 6.32 9.20
C ILE A 26 2.60 5.73 9.92
N GLU A 27 2.40 5.30 11.16
CA GLU A 27 3.31 4.41 11.87
C GLU A 27 2.70 3.01 11.84
N MET A 28 3.51 2.01 11.50
CA MET A 28 3.04 0.63 11.39
C MET A 28 4.11 -0.38 11.80
N HIS A 29 3.65 -1.57 12.17
CA HIS A 29 4.50 -2.74 12.33
C HIS A 29 3.87 -3.94 11.62
N GLY A 30 4.66 -4.97 11.38
CA GLY A 30 4.16 -6.12 10.67
C GLY A 30 5.22 -7.14 10.35
N GLN A 31 4.94 -7.94 9.32
CA GLN A 31 5.88 -8.91 8.78
C GLN A 31 5.92 -8.80 7.26
N ILE A 32 7.12 -8.97 6.69
CA ILE A 32 7.34 -9.01 5.25
C ILE A 32 8.03 -10.32 4.88
N ARG A 33 7.62 -10.94 3.78
CA ARG A 33 8.15 -12.23 3.33
C ARG A 33 9.26 -12.03 2.32
N LEU A 34 10.50 -12.28 2.74
CA LEU A 34 11.70 -12.30 1.92
C LEU A 34 12.30 -13.71 2.02
N GLY A 35 11.72 -14.65 1.27
CA GLY A 35 11.89 -16.10 1.46
C GLY A 35 11.19 -16.64 2.70
N ARG A 36 11.42 -16.02 3.87
CA ARG A 36 10.72 -16.26 5.15
C ARG A 36 10.07 -14.98 5.65
N TRP A 37 9.16 -15.08 6.61
CA TRP A 37 8.54 -13.93 7.26
C TRP A 37 9.50 -13.28 8.26
N TRP A 38 9.69 -11.96 8.11
CA TRP A 38 10.55 -11.16 8.97
C TRP A 38 9.77 -9.99 9.54
N PRO A 39 9.88 -9.70 10.85
CA PRO A 39 9.19 -8.58 11.44
C PRO A 39 9.80 -7.25 10.98
N PHE A 40 8.95 -6.25 10.81
CA PHE A 40 9.36 -4.89 10.52
C PHE A 40 8.63 -3.85 11.37
N LYS A 41 9.23 -2.68 11.48
CA LYS A 41 8.58 -1.42 11.84
C LYS A 41 8.80 -0.42 10.73
N ALA A 42 7.78 0.36 10.40
CA ALA A 42 7.84 1.33 9.33
C ALA A 42 7.10 2.62 9.66
N TYR A 43 7.52 3.67 8.97
CA TYR A 43 6.88 4.96 8.93
C TYR A 43 6.65 5.34 7.46
N GLU A 44 5.45 5.79 7.16
CA GLU A 44 5.05 6.18 5.81
C GLU A 44 4.49 7.59 5.78
N VAL A 45 4.85 8.33 4.74
CA VAL A 45 4.19 9.55 4.34
C VAL A 45 3.59 9.31 2.98
N LEU A 46 2.27 9.44 2.87
CA LEU A 46 1.53 9.32 1.61
C LEU A 46 0.85 10.65 1.30
N ARG A 47 1.04 11.17 0.09
CA ARG A 47 0.51 12.45 -0.37
C ARG A 47 -0.62 12.25 -1.38
N ARG A 48 -1.47 13.27 -1.53
CA ARG A 48 -2.59 13.27 -2.48
C ARG A 48 -2.19 12.97 -3.92
N SER A 49 -1.00 13.39 -4.36
CA SER A 49 -0.46 13.06 -5.68
C SER A 49 -0.27 11.56 -5.91
N GLY A 50 -0.16 10.77 -4.83
CA GLY A 50 0.32 9.40 -4.82
C GLY A 50 1.82 9.28 -4.55
N ASP A 51 2.53 10.41 -4.40
CA ASP A 51 3.91 10.37 -3.91
C ASP A 51 3.94 9.82 -2.49
N PHE A 52 4.92 8.98 -2.21
CA PHE A 52 5.12 8.42 -0.89
C PHE A 52 6.59 8.24 -0.54
N VAL A 53 6.84 8.22 0.75
CA VAL A 53 8.09 7.75 1.34
C VAL A 53 7.72 6.74 2.41
N TRP A 54 8.12 5.49 2.22
CA TRP A 54 7.95 4.43 3.19
C TRP A 54 9.33 4.02 3.68
N ALA A 55 9.65 4.33 4.94
CA ALA A 55 10.92 4.03 5.57
C ALA A 55 10.71 2.93 6.61
N ALA A 56 11.56 1.90 6.59
CA ALA A 56 11.39 0.74 7.45
C ALA A 56 12.68 0.17 8.01
N THR A 57 12.52 -0.58 9.09
CA THR A 57 13.53 -1.47 9.66
C THR A 57 12.96 -2.88 9.72
N VAL A 58 13.57 -3.80 8.98
CA VAL A 58 13.27 -5.24 8.98
C VAL A 58 14.32 -5.95 9.83
N LYS A 59 13.93 -6.87 10.71
CA LYS A 59 14.87 -7.67 11.51
C LYS A 59 15.04 -9.06 10.90
N VAL A 60 16.15 -9.30 10.20
CA VAL A 60 16.50 -10.59 9.58
C VAL A 60 17.49 -11.32 10.47
N TYR A 61 17.11 -12.47 11.03
CA TYR A 61 17.89 -13.20 12.05
C TYR A 61 18.37 -12.30 13.22
N GLY A 62 17.54 -11.33 13.62
CA GLY A 62 17.89 -10.35 14.66
C GLY A 62 18.71 -9.14 14.18
N LEU A 63 19.26 -9.18 12.97
CA LEU A 63 20.04 -8.09 12.39
C LEU A 63 19.13 -7.06 11.71
N PRO A 64 19.30 -5.74 11.98
CA PRO A 64 18.47 -4.71 11.38
C PRO A 64 18.90 -4.41 9.94
N ILE A 65 17.98 -4.54 9.00
CA ILE A 65 18.08 -4.00 7.64
C ILE A 65 17.17 -2.78 7.58
N ARG A 66 17.74 -1.61 7.30
CA ARG A 66 17.01 -0.34 7.20
C ARG A 66 16.92 0.07 5.75
N GLY A 67 15.80 0.61 5.34
CA GLY A 67 15.68 1.12 4.01
C GLY A 67 14.44 1.95 3.80
N GLU A 68 14.29 2.40 2.58
CA GLU A 68 13.15 3.16 2.15
C GLU A 68 12.78 2.86 0.70
N ASP A 69 11.49 2.88 0.47
CA ASP A 69 10.89 2.93 -0.86
C ASP A 69 10.29 4.32 -1.03
N ARG A 70 10.51 4.93 -2.19
CA ARG A 70 9.97 6.25 -2.51
C ARG A 70 9.35 6.25 -3.89
N LEU A 71 8.30 7.04 -4.04
CA LEU A 71 7.80 7.54 -5.32
C LEU A 71 7.68 9.06 -5.15
N GLU A 72 8.48 9.81 -5.89
CA GLU A 72 8.46 11.27 -5.86
C GLU A 72 8.61 11.81 -7.27
N ASN A 73 7.74 12.76 -7.66
CA ASN A 73 7.79 13.43 -8.96
C ASN A 73 7.85 12.45 -10.15
N GLY A 74 7.07 11.38 -10.08
CA GLY A 74 6.99 10.37 -11.14
C GLY A 74 8.19 9.43 -11.24
N SER A 75 9.11 9.43 -10.27
CA SER A 75 10.24 8.51 -10.21
C SER A 75 10.25 7.74 -8.91
N ALA A 76 10.45 6.41 -8.98
CA ALA A 76 10.58 5.58 -7.80
C ALA A 76 12.01 5.07 -7.58
N SER A 77 12.32 4.88 -6.31
CA SER A 77 13.58 4.26 -5.88
C SER A 77 13.37 3.40 -4.64
N MET A 78 14.24 2.40 -4.47
CA MET A 78 14.33 1.54 -3.30
C MET A 78 15.78 1.56 -2.84
N ASN A 79 16.00 1.85 -1.56
CA ASN A 79 17.33 1.94 -0.96
C ASN A 79 17.34 1.23 0.39
N TRP A 80 17.93 0.05 0.44
CA TRP A 80 17.99 -0.78 1.64
C TRP A 80 19.41 -1.13 2.00
N ARG A 81 19.74 -1.05 3.29
CA ARG A 81 21.08 -1.25 3.84
C ARG A 81 21.06 -2.10 5.11
N LEU A 82 21.95 -3.08 5.21
CA LEU A 82 22.22 -3.85 6.41
C LEU A 82 22.93 -2.94 7.43
N PHE A 83 22.44 -2.92 8.67
CA PHE A 83 22.81 -1.99 9.74
C PHE A 83 22.66 -0.49 9.35
N GLY A 84 22.01 -0.18 8.22
CA GLY A 84 21.99 1.18 7.65
C GLY A 84 23.27 1.57 6.91
N LEU A 85 24.26 0.67 6.81
CA LEU A 85 25.60 0.98 6.28
C LEU A 85 25.88 0.30 4.94
N PHE A 86 25.63 -1.01 4.84
CA PHE A 86 26.00 -1.81 3.66
C PHE A 86 24.80 -2.03 2.74
N PRO A 87 24.84 -1.66 1.44
CA PRO A 87 23.70 -1.81 0.53
C PRO A 87 23.28 -3.28 0.36
N VAL A 88 21.98 -3.53 0.48
CA VAL A 88 21.32 -4.84 0.29
C VAL A 88 20.44 -4.82 -0.95
N VAL A 89 19.66 -3.75 -1.15
CA VAL A 89 18.87 -3.50 -2.36
C VAL A 89 19.04 -2.04 -2.73
N SER A 90 19.35 -1.78 -4.00
CA SER A 90 19.35 -0.46 -4.60
C SER A 90 18.72 -0.59 -5.97
N ALA A 91 17.55 0.01 -6.19
CA ALA A 91 16.83 -0.10 -7.44
C ALA A 91 16.12 1.20 -7.78
N SER A 92 16.09 1.53 -9.06
CA SER A 92 15.37 2.66 -9.63
C SER A 92 15.07 2.37 -11.10
N GLY A 93 14.24 3.22 -11.72
CA GLY A 93 13.94 3.15 -13.15
C GLY A 93 12.50 2.72 -13.46
N PRO A 94 12.18 2.54 -14.75
CA PRO A 94 10.80 2.46 -15.22
C PRO A 94 9.96 1.35 -14.59
N ASP A 95 10.53 0.15 -14.44
CA ASP A 95 9.84 -0.98 -13.80
C ASP A 95 9.50 -0.70 -12.33
N VAL A 96 10.45 -0.11 -11.59
CA VAL A 96 10.27 0.26 -10.18
C VAL A 96 9.21 1.35 -10.06
N THR A 97 9.29 2.39 -10.90
CA THR A 97 8.31 3.49 -10.97
C THR A 97 6.91 2.96 -11.23
N ARG A 98 6.73 2.14 -12.26
CA ARG A 98 5.41 1.60 -12.61
C ARG A 98 4.84 0.71 -11.51
N SER A 99 5.68 -0.11 -10.87
CA SER A 99 5.25 -0.93 -9.73
C SER A 99 4.85 -0.09 -8.53
N ALA A 100 5.59 1.00 -8.25
CA ALA A 100 5.33 1.93 -7.15
C ALA A 100 4.05 2.74 -7.38
N GLN A 101 3.74 3.15 -8.61
CA GLN A 101 2.48 3.82 -8.95
C GLN A 101 1.28 2.92 -8.65
N GLY A 102 1.34 1.63 -9.00
CA GLY A 102 0.29 0.67 -8.65
C GLY A 102 0.15 0.43 -7.13
N ARG A 103 1.26 0.47 -6.39
CA ARG A 103 1.25 0.45 -4.91
C ARG A 103 0.54 1.70 -4.37
N ALA A 104 0.95 2.89 -4.81
CA ALA A 104 0.37 4.16 -4.40
C ALA A 104 -1.13 4.23 -4.68
N ALA A 105 -1.60 3.70 -5.81
CA ALA A 105 -3.04 3.60 -6.10
C ALA A 105 -3.78 2.79 -5.03
N GLY A 106 -3.20 1.64 -4.62
CA GLY A 106 -3.76 0.81 -3.56
C GLY A 106 -3.78 1.50 -2.19
N GLU A 107 -2.68 2.16 -1.85
CA GLU A 107 -2.51 2.84 -0.56
C GLU A 107 -3.35 4.12 -0.45
N LEU A 108 -3.54 4.87 -1.54
CA LEU A 108 -4.45 6.01 -1.54
C LEU A 108 -5.88 5.56 -1.23
N VAL A 109 -6.35 4.48 -1.87
CA VAL A 109 -7.67 3.92 -1.57
C VAL A 109 -7.72 3.47 -0.11
N ALA A 110 -6.73 2.71 0.36
CA ALA A 110 -6.75 2.12 1.70
C ALA A 110 -6.58 3.15 2.83
N TRP A 111 -5.74 4.17 2.66
CA TRP A 111 -5.27 4.99 3.79
C TRP A 111 -5.44 6.50 3.61
N LEU A 112 -5.69 7.01 2.40
CA LEU A 112 -5.97 8.43 2.17
C LEU A 112 -7.20 8.61 1.25
N PRO A 113 -8.41 8.19 1.68
CA PRO A 113 -9.59 8.13 0.83
C PRO A 113 -9.99 9.51 0.25
N SER A 114 -9.72 10.61 0.96
CA SER A 114 -9.98 11.98 0.46
C SER A 114 -9.13 12.40 -0.74
N ALA A 115 -8.08 11.65 -1.06
CA ALA A 115 -7.20 11.92 -2.19
C ALA A 115 -7.59 11.16 -3.46
N ILE A 116 -8.56 10.23 -3.42
CA ILE A 116 -8.92 9.40 -4.59
C ILE A 116 -9.23 10.25 -5.83
N GLU A 117 -10.07 11.28 -5.68
CA GLU A 117 -10.45 12.18 -6.79
C GLU A 117 -9.34 13.17 -7.18
N GLY A 118 -8.27 13.27 -6.39
CA GLY A 118 -7.16 14.19 -6.62
C GLY A 118 -5.82 13.52 -6.87
N ALA A 119 -5.80 12.21 -7.10
CA ALA A 119 -4.61 11.46 -7.44
C ALA A 119 -3.99 11.98 -8.75
N GLY A 120 -2.66 11.96 -8.84
CA GLY A 120 -1.97 12.27 -10.09
C GLY A 120 -2.10 11.14 -11.11
N GLU A 121 -1.90 11.43 -12.39
CA GLU A 121 -1.74 10.38 -13.41
C GLU A 121 -0.34 9.74 -13.32
N PRO A 122 -0.18 8.42 -13.54
CA PRO A 122 -1.20 7.45 -13.98
C PRO A 122 -1.98 6.78 -12.83
N ILE A 123 -1.79 7.23 -11.59
CA ILE A 123 -2.34 6.60 -10.38
C ILE A 123 -3.87 6.68 -10.36
N ALA A 124 -4.44 7.83 -10.76
CA ALA A 124 -5.89 8.00 -10.87
C ALA A 124 -6.53 6.96 -11.81
N ALA A 125 -5.94 6.71 -12.98
CA ALA A 125 -6.40 5.68 -13.92
C ALA A 125 -6.37 4.26 -13.32
N MET A 126 -5.39 3.95 -12.47
CA MET A 126 -5.30 2.66 -11.77
C MET A 126 -6.38 2.53 -10.69
N ILE A 127 -6.65 3.61 -9.93
CA ILE A 127 -7.73 3.64 -8.94
C ILE A 127 -9.09 3.47 -9.62
N ALA A 128 -9.32 4.13 -10.74
CA ALA A 128 -10.56 4.01 -11.51
C ALA A 128 -10.84 2.56 -11.96
N GLN A 129 -9.78 1.78 -12.24
CA GLN A 129 -9.88 0.37 -12.62
C GLN A 129 -9.89 -0.60 -11.44
N ALA A 130 -9.65 -0.12 -10.21
CA ALA A 130 -9.64 -0.97 -9.04
C ALA A 130 -11.01 -1.57 -8.74
N ARG A 131 -10.99 -2.78 -8.15
CA ARG A 131 -12.16 -3.52 -7.69
C ARG A 131 -12.16 -3.55 -6.18
N LEU A 132 -13.22 -3.04 -5.57
CA LEU A 132 -13.41 -3.02 -4.12
C LEU A 132 -14.51 -4.03 -3.78
N THR A 133 -14.30 -4.74 -2.69
CA THR A 133 -15.35 -5.50 -2.02
C THR A 133 -15.61 -4.82 -0.69
N LEU A 134 -16.84 -4.37 -0.51
CA LEU A 134 -17.31 -3.74 0.71
C LEU A 134 -18.26 -4.70 1.44
N ASN A 135 -18.38 -4.56 2.75
CA ASN A 135 -19.51 -5.13 3.47
C ASN A 135 -20.77 -4.24 3.31
N PRO A 136 -21.95 -4.63 3.85
CA PRO A 136 -23.16 -3.81 3.75
C PRO A 136 -23.02 -2.40 4.35
N GLU A 137 -22.14 -2.22 5.34
CA GLU A 137 -21.89 -0.93 5.99
C GLU A 137 -20.94 -0.01 5.19
N GLY A 138 -20.36 -0.49 4.07
CA GLY A 138 -19.44 0.27 3.23
C GLY A 138 -17.95 0.13 3.61
N ARG A 139 -17.66 -0.69 4.63
CA ARG A 139 -16.30 -1.00 5.06
C ARG A 139 -15.57 -1.86 4.03
N LEU A 140 -14.32 -1.47 3.75
CA LEU A 140 -13.44 -2.20 2.85
C LEU A 140 -13.12 -3.60 3.39
N ARG A 141 -13.33 -4.63 2.57
CA ARG A 141 -12.96 -6.04 2.85
C ARG A 141 -11.80 -6.49 1.97
N SER A 142 -11.80 -6.07 0.71
CA SER A 142 -10.66 -6.25 -0.17
C SER A 142 -10.58 -5.19 -1.25
N LEU A 143 -9.37 -4.95 -1.71
CA LEU A 143 -9.03 -4.09 -2.84
C LEU A 143 -8.17 -4.89 -3.81
N VAL A 144 -8.50 -4.87 -5.10
CA VAL A 144 -7.73 -5.52 -6.16
C VAL A 144 -7.47 -4.54 -7.28
N LEU A 145 -6.24 -4.50 -7.77
CA LEU A 145 -5.82 -3.72 -8.93
C LEU A 145 -4.79 -4.49 -9.76
N ARG A 146 -4.58 -4.02 -10.99
CA ARG A 146 -3.50 -4.51 -11.85
C ARG A 146 -2.23 -3.76 -11.49
N ARG A 147 -1.22 -4.51 -11.03
CA ARG A 147 0.07 -3.95 -10.65
C ARG A 147 1.17 -4.59 -11.48
N TRP A 148 2.02 -3.74 -12.05
CA TRP A 148 3.28 -4.15 -12.66
C TRP A 148 4.23 -4.71 -11.60
N GLY A 149 4.73 -5.91 -11.84
CA GLY A 149 5.69 -6.52 -10.93
C GLY A 149 6.21 -7.84 -11.44
N ARG A 150 7.19 -8.36 -10.70
CA ARG A 150 7.75 -9.69 -10.90
C ARG A 150 7.76 -10.42 -9.55
N PRO A 151 6.67 -11.12 -9.20
CA PRO A 151 6.62 -11.93 -7.99
C PRO A 151 7.74 -12.97 -7.97
N ALA A 152 8.08 -13.47 -6.79
CA ALA A 152 9.03 -14.56 -6.65
C ALA A 152 8.61 -15.77 -7.49
N GLY A 153 9.54 -16.32 -8.27
CA GLY A 153 9.28 -17.44 -9.18
C GLY A 153 8.93 -17.02 -10.62
N GLU A 154 8.55 -15.76 -10.86
CA GLU A 154 8.29 -15.26 -12.20
C GLU A 154 9.57 -14.76 -12.89
N LYS A 155 9.74 -15.07 -14.18
CA LYS A 155 10.96 -14.73 -14.94
C LYS A 155 10.96 -13.29 -15.47
N GLN A 156 9.79 -12.74 -15.76
CA GLN A 156 9.60 -11.44 -16.39
C GLN A 156 8.61 -10.58 -15.60
N HIS A 157 8.71 -9.26 -15.76
CA HIS A 157 7.69 -8.36 -15.24
C HIS A 157 6.40 -8.50 -16.07
N ALA A 158 5.27 -8.42 -15.38
CA ALA A 158 3.95 -8.42 -15.99
C ALA A 158 2.98 -7.58 -15.17
N GLU A 159 1.88 -7.17 -15.79
CA GLU A 159 0.69 -6.75 -15.03
C GLU A 159 0.06 -7.99 -14.40
N LEU A 160 -0.16 -7.96 -13.10
CA LEU A 160 -0.75 -9.06 -12.34
C LEU A 160 -1.80 -8.54 -11.36
N ASP A 161 -2.74 -9.41 -10.99
CA ASP A 161 -3.68 -9.10 -9.92
C ASP A 161 -2.91 -9.02 -8.59
N PHE A 162 -2.84 -7.80 -8.07
CA PHE A 162 -2.34 -7.50 -6.75
C PHE A 162 -3.51 -7.04 -5.89
N GLY A 163 -3.56 -7.49 -4.64
CA GLY A 163 -4.64 -7.10 -3.78
C GLY A 163 -4.30 -7.09 -2.31
N ILE A 164 -5.22 -6.50 -1.57
CA ILE A 164 -5.17 -6.29 -0.13
C ILE A 164 -6.44 -6.88 0.46
N PHE A 165 -6.30 -7.72 1.50
CA PHE A 165 -7.38 -8.00 2.43
C PHE A 165 -7.35 -6.99 3.57
N ALA A 166 -8.48 -6.33 3.78
CA ALA A 166 -8.71 -5.41 4.89
C ALA A 166 -9.34 -6.16 6.07
N GLY A 167 -8.53 -6.33 7.11
CA GLY A 167 -8.87 -6.90 8.41
C GLY A 167 -9.61 -5.88 9.25
N GLU A 168 -9.09 -5.54 10.44
CA GLU A 168 -9.61 -4.51 11.36
C GLU A 168 -9.53 -3.09 10.77
N GLU A 169 -10.36 -2.17 11.27
CA GLU A 169 -10.33 -0.73 10.93
C GLU A 169 -10.37 0.13 12.20
N ARG A 170 -9.87 1.35 12.11
CA ARG A 170 -9.95 2.35 13.19
C ARG A 170 -10.11 3.75 12.60
N THR A 171 -10.63 4.68 13.40
CA THR A 171 -10.80 6.08 13.01
C THR A 171 -9.67 6.95 13.56
N PHE A 172 -9.07 7.76 12.69
CA PHE A 172 -8.07 8.76 13.05
C PHE A 172 -8.40 10.09 12.38
N GLY A 173 -8.53 11.17 13.13
CA GLY A 173 -8.76 12.51 12.57
C GLY A 173 -9.98 12.62 11.64
N GLY A 174 -11.02 11.81 11.85
CA GLY A 174 -12.22 11.76 10.99
C GLY A 174 -12.17 10.72 9.86
N TYR A 175 -11.06 10.01 9.69
CA TYR A 175 -10.88 8.99 8.67
C TYR A 175 -10.91 7.58 9.27
N THR A 176 -11.84 6.75 8.81
CA THR A 176 -11.92 5.33 9.16
C THR A 176 -11.19 4.51 8.10
N ILE A 177 -10.06 3.90 8.49
CA ILE A 177 -9.19 3.15 7.56
C ILE A 177 -8.91 1.72 8.05
N PRO A 178 -8.66 0.77 7.13
CA PRO A 178 -8.10 -0.52 7.48
C PRO A 178 -6.77 -0.35 8.24
N THR A 179 -6.72 -0.95 9.42
CA THR A 179 -5.51 -0.96 10.25
C THR A 179 -4.79 -2.29 10.16
N ARG A 180 -5.48 -3.41 9.93
CA ARG A 180 -4.83 -4.70 9.72
C ARG A 180 -4.96 -5.11 8.26
N ILE A 181 -3.85 -5.27 7.56
CA ILE A 181 -3.85 -5.63 6.13
C ILE A 181 -2.97 -6.85 5.85
N ARG A 182 -3.38 -7.61 4.83
CA ARG A 182 -2.58 -8.64 4.16
C ARG A 182 -2.52 -8.28 2.69
N ALA A 183 -1.34 -8.27 2.08
CA ALA A 183 -1.18 -7.88 0.69
C ALA A 183 -0.26 -8.84 -0.07
N GLY A 184 -0.52 -8.97 -1.37
CA GLY A 184 0.20 -9.93 -2.19
C GLY A 184 -0.25 -10.02 -3.65
N TRP A 185 0.45 -10.88 -4.37
CA TRP A 185 0.22 -11.20 -5.78
C TRP A 185 -0.76 -12.36 -5.96
N HIS A 186 -1.22 -12.59 -7.20
CA HIS A 186 -2.14 -13.66 -7.56
C HIS A 186 -3.44 -13.65 -6.74
N PHE A 187 -3.92 -12.44 -6.42
CA PHE A 187 -5.06 -12.24 -5.53
C PHE A 187 -6.31 -12.93 -6.06
N GLY A 188 -7.08 -13.55 -5.16
CA GLY A 188 -8.28 -14.31 -5.52
C GLY A 188 -8.03 -15.73 -6.06
N SER A 189 -6.77 -16.20 -6.06
CA SER A 189 -6.42 -17.58 -6.42
C SER A 189 -5.78 -18.33 -5.24
N PRO A 190 -5.74 -19.68 -5.25
CA PRO A 190 -5.00 -20.45 -4.26
C PRO A 190 -3.50 -20.13 -4.20
N ARG A 191 -2.92 -19.51 -5.25
CA ARG A 191 -1.52 -19.06 -5.25
C ARG A 191 -1.31 -17.92 -4.25
N PHE A 192 -2.32 -17.12 -3.92
CA PHE A 192 -2.18 -16.03 -2.94
C PHE A 192 -1.67 -16.55 -1.60
N GLU A 193 -2.38 -17.51 -1.00
CA GLU A 193 -2.04 -18.06 0.33
C GLU A 193 -0.70 -18.82 0.33
N ARG A 194 -0.35 -19.48 -0.78
CA ARG A 194 0.88 -20.28 -0.88
C ARG A 194 2.11 -19.39 -1.11
N GLU A 195 2.05 -18.50 -2.09
CA GLU A 195 3.21 -17.82 -2.65
C GLU A 195 2.98 -16.35 -3.05
N GLY A 196 1.73 -15.89 -3.04
CA GLY A 196 1.41 -14.50 -3.39
C GLY A 196 1.51 -13.53 -2.23
N GLU A 197 1.08 -13.92 -1.03
CA GLU A 197 1.11 -13.09 0.16
C GLU A 197 2.55 -12.85 0.62
N PHE A 198 2.94 -11.58 0.75
CA PHE A 198 4.27 -11.23 1.24
C PHE A 198 4.28 -10.07 2.22
N PHE A 199 3.15 -9.42 2.49
CA PHE A 199 3.11 -8.27 3.37
C PHE A 199 1.92 -8.36 4.32
N GLN A 200 2.19 -8.26 5.61
CA GLN A 200 1.20 -8.14 6.65
C GLN A 200 1.55 -6.93 7.51
N ALA A 201 0.59 -6.03 7.73
CA ALA A 201 0.83 -4.82 8.52
C ALA A 201 -0.34 -4.51 9.46
N THR A 202 0.02 -3.89 10.58
CA THR A 202 -0.88 -3.26 11.53
C THR A 202 -0.51 -1.78 11.62
N VAL A 203 -1.46 -0.90 11.35
CA VAL A 203 -1.34 0.55 11.54
C VAL A 203 -1.49 0.86 13.02
N ASP A 204 -0.43 1.42 13.61
CA ASP A 204 -0.38 1.82 15.01
C ASP A 204 -0.94 3.24 15.18
N ARG A 205 -0.62 4.12 14.23
CA ARG A 205 -1.02 5.53 14.26
C ARG A 205 -1.17 6.06 12.84
N ALA A 206 -2.18 6.89 12.62
CA ALA A 206 -2.32 7.72 11.43
C ALA A 206 -2.56 9.18 11.80
N VAL A 207 -1.91 10.11 11.11
CA VAL A 207 -2.07 11.57 11.29
C VAL A 207 -2.32 12.21 9.93
N TYR A 208 -3.50 12.81 9.78
CA TYR A 208 -3.96 13.46 8.56
C TYR A 208 -3.63 14.96 8.56
N ARG A 209 -3.33 15.50 7.38
CA ARG A 209 -3.06 16.92 7.13
C ARG A 209 -3.67 17.38 5.82
#